data_AF-A0AAD9N1E2-F1
#
_entry.id   AF-A0AAD9N1E2-F1
#
_cell.length_a   1.000
_cell.length_b   1.000
_cell.length_c   1.000
_cell.angle_alpha   90.00
_cell.angle_beta   90.00
_cell.angle_gamma   90.00
#
_symmetry.space_group_name_H-M   'P 1'
#
loop_
_entity.id
_entity.type
_entity.pdbx_description
1 polymer ?
#
loop_
_entity_poly.entity_id
_entity_poly.type
_entity_poly.pdbx_seq_one_letter_code
_entity_poly.pdbx_strand_id
1 'polypeptide(L)'
;MVTAARCCAWCLLARLLRTLAVAPPCGPVDCADIIRCWGLHTSVQKVFAPTPVTLRCDFKSDGGGWTILQQRRDYSVDFYRKWAEYKRGFGTDDTFWLGLDNLYRLTRNHESKLRVEVTFGRFRTTLYAEYDGVTFGNEAAFYALNYSVYNRRSRLEDGLSNHTGPFCCSDSPASEQCRRLAMYGRTGWWFGQSRSFGSDLNAVLHGSVQRQSVYWVGVRDISFTQIKFRPSRFGLVAADCDKSCPNGGTCLGAANGTFHCRCALGYTGRRCESTNMPALPCFCFHDGTCLADGSCSCPAGYTGSKCNVKITSDVTATPSPGSGVVPPNGTRVERDYTYRTTPLSAHDIASSIGYPGCVR
;
A
#
# COMPACT_ATOMS: atom_id res chain seq x y z
N MET A 1 11.91 -39.72 24.06
CA MET A 1 12.71 -39.12 22.97
C MET A 1 11.83 -38.77 21.77
N VAL A 2 10.89 -37.82 21.90
CA VAL A 2 9.92 -37.48 20.83
C VAL A 2 9.95 -35.99 20.45
N THR A 3 10.93 -35.22 20.94
CA THR A 3 10.87 -33.74 20.89
C THR A 3 11.82 -33.06 19.89
N ALA A 4 12.64 -33.79 19.13
CA ALA A 4 13.59 -33.18 18.19
C ALA A 4 13.15 -33.19 16.70
N ALA A 5 12.28 -34.13 16.28
CA ALA A 5 11.99 -34.33 14.85
C ALA A 5 10.92 -33.37 14.26
N ARG A 6 10.09 -32.72 15.09
CA ARG A 6 9.03 -31.79 14.62
C ARG A 6 9.54 -30.37 14.31
N CYS A 7 10.73 -29.99 14.77
CA CYS A 7 11.33 -28.68 14.48
C CYS A 7 11.87 -28.59 13.04
N CYS A 8 12.33 -29.70 12.44
CA CYS A 8 12.94 -29.68 11.10
C CYS A 8 11.90 -29.60 9.97
N ALA A 9 10.73 -30.24 10.14
CA ALA A 9 9.67 -30.24 9.12
C ALA A 9 9.04 -28.85 8.94
N TRP A 10 8.90 -28.07 10.01
CA TRP A 10 8.40 -26.68 9.95
C TRP A 10 9.43 -25.71 9.34
N CYS A 11 10.74 -25.90 9.61
CA CYS A 11 11.79 -25.12 8.95
C CYS A 11 11.94 -25.42 7.45
N LEU A 12 11.68 -26.67 7.03
CA LEU A 12 11.69 -27.06 5.62
C LEU A 12 10.42 -26.62 4.88
N LEU A 13 9.23 -26.70 5.50
CA LEU A 13 7.99 -26.14 4.94
C LEU A 13 8.07 -24.61 4.82
N ALA A 14 8.67 -23.92 5.81
CA ALA A 14 8.91 -22.48 5.77
C ALA A 14 9.97 -22.07 4.72
N ARG A 15 10.87 -22.98 4.33
CA ARG A 15 11.81 -22.78 3.20
C ARG A 15 11.17 -23.07 1.85
N LEU A 16 10.25 -24.03 1.77
CA LEU A 16 9.50 -24.39 0.54
C LEU A 16 8.32 -23.46 0.25
N LEU A 17 7.74 -22.82 1.27
CA LEU A 17 6.71 -21.77 1.10
C LEU A 17 7.29 -20.39 0.76
N ARG A 18 8.62 -20.22 0.81
CA ARG A 18 9.30 -18.99 0.37
C ARG A 18 9.44 -18.89 -1.15
N THR A 19 9.22 -19.96 -1.91
CA THR A 19 9.40 -19.97 -3.37
C THR A 19 8.13 -19.67 -4.18
N LEU A 20 6.99 -19.39 -3.53
CA LEU A 20 5.73 -19.00 -4.21
C LEU A 20 5.25 -17.58 -3.87
N ALA A 21 5.90 -16.89 -2.95
CA ALA A 21 5.72 -15.45 -2.82
C ALA A 21 6.58 -14.79 -3.91
N VAL A 22 6.01 -14.60 -5.10
CA VAL A 22 6.55 -13.63 -6.07
C VAL A 22 6.73 -12.34 -5.28
N ALA A 23 7.98 -11.94 -5.04
CA ALA A 23 8.27 -10.67 -4.40
C ALA A 23 7.52 -9.61 -5.20
N PRO A 24 6.66 -8.80 -4.55
CA PRO A 24 5.85 -7.84 -5.27
C PRO A 24 6.76 -6.92 -6.10
N PRO A 25 6.34 -6.51 -7.30
CA PRO A 25 7.18 -5.81 -8.29
C PRO A 25 7.74 -4.47 -7.78
N CYS A 26 7.27 -3.98 -6.63
CA CYS A 26 7.94 -2.97 -5.84
C CYS A 26 7.99 -3.41 -4.37
N GLY A 27 9.13 -3.20 -3.70
CA GLY A 27 9.17 -3.17 -2.24
C GLY A 27 8.48 -1.88 -1.79
N PRO A 28 7.28 -1.92 -1.20
CA PRO A 28 6.52 -0.71 -0.99
C PRO A 28 7.22 0.17 0.04
N VAL A 29 7.42 1.44 -0.29
CA VAL A 29 8.07 2.41 0.61
C VAL A 29 7.02 3.17 1.41
N ASP A 30 5.82 3.34 0.86
CA ASP A 30 4.71 4.08 1.45
C ASP A 30 3.33 3.44 1.13
N CYS A 31 2.24 4.08 1.58
CA CYS A 31 0.88 3.61 1.31
C CYS A 31 0.47 3.70 -0.16
N ALA A 32 1.09 4.58 -0.97
CA ALA A 32 0.83 4.68 -2.39
C ALA A 32 1.38 3.45 -3.14
N ASP A 33 2.56 2.97 -2.77
CA ASP A 33 3.11 1.74 -3.29
C ASP A 33 2.32 0.51 -2.83
N ILE A 34 1.82 0.50 -1.58
CA ILE A 34 1.02 -0.62 -1.06
C ILE A 34 -0.23 -0.85 -1.91
N ILE A 35 -1.05 0.19 -2.12
CA ILE A 35 -2.26 0.03 -2.92
C ILE A 35 -1.93 -0.31 -4.38
N ARG A 36 -0.86 0.25 -4.94
CA ARG A 36 -0.45 0.01 -6.34
C ARG A 36 0.09 -1.40 -6.57
N CYS A 37 0.98 -1.87 -5.70
CA CYS A 37 1.71 -3.12 -5.92
C CYS A 37 0.98 -4.31 -5.34
N TRP A 38 0.23 -4.14 -4.25
CA TRP A 38 -0.37 -5.25 -3.50
C TRP A 38 -1.90 -5.27 -3.57
N GLY A 39 -2.55 -4.17 -4.01
CA GLY A 39 -4.01 -4.06 -4.01
C GLY A 39 -4.62 -4.20 -2.61
N LEU A 40 -3.83 -4.02 -1.55
CA LEU A 40 -4.30 -4.17 -0.17
C LEU A 40 -5.00 -2.90 0.29
N HIS A 41 -6.15 -3.09 0.95
CA HIS A 41 -7.00 -2.02 1.47
C HIS A 41 -7.09 -2.02 3.01
N THR A 42 -6.07 -2.53 3.69
CA THR A 42 -5.99 -2.66 5.16
C THR A 42 -5.29 -1.48 5.82
N SER A 43 -5.92 -0.83 6.80
CA SER A 43 -5.48 0.47 7.34
C SER A 43 -4.10 0.52 8.04
N VAL A 44 -3.50 -0.61 8.41
CA VAL A 44 -2.19 -0.66 9.09
C VAL A 44 -1.26 -1.63 8.37
N GLN A 45 -0.07 -1.18 7.98
CA GLN A 45 0.88 -1.96 7.17
C GLN A 45 2.32 -1.78 7.66
N LYS A 46 3.10 -2.87 7.74
CA LYS A 46 4.53 -2.80 8.06
C LYS A 46 5.33 -2.68 6.76
N VAL A 47 6.12 -1.62 6.65
CA VAL A 47 7.03 -1.41 5.51
C VAL A 47 8.45 -1.80 5.92
N PHE A 48 9.06 -2.67 5.12
CA PHE A 48 10.43 -3.15 5.30
C PHE A 48 11.41 -2.23 4.56
N ALA A 49 11.89 -1.20 5.25
CA ALA A 49 13.08 -0.43 4.90
C ALA A 49 14.21 -0.84 5.87
N PRO A 50 15.48 -0.42 5.71
CA PRO A 50 16.57 -0.83 6.61
C PRO A 50 16.27 -0.62 8.11
N THR A 51 15.35 0.30 8.43
CA THR A 51 14.64 0.35 9.71
C THR A 51 13.13 0.16 9.46
N PRO A 52 12.51 -0.94 9.94
CA PRO A 52 11.08 -1.18 9.74
C PRO A 52 10.22 -0.09 10.38
N VAL A 53 9.21 0.40 9.66
CA VAL A 53 8.21 1.34 10.19
C VAL A 53 6.81 0.76 9.99
N THR A 54 5.95 0.92 10.97
CA THR A 54 4.52 0.65 10.82
C THR A 54 3.85 1.90 10.26
N LEU A 55 3.34 1.82 9.05
CA LEU A 55 2.55 2.87 8.41
C LEU A 55 1.06 2.64 8.68
N ARG A 56 0.34 3.74 8.79
CA ARG A 56 -1.13 3.73 8.77
C ARG A 56 -1.58 4.38 7.48
N CYS A 57 -2.44 3.68 6.77
CA CYS A 57 -2.84 4.01 5.42
C CYS A 57 -4.32 4.34 5.36
N ASP A 58 -4.64 5.44 4.69
CA ASP A 58 -6.01 5.73 4.25
C ASP A 58 -6.14 5.38 2.77
N PHE A 59 -6.93 4.32 2.53
CA PHE A 59 -7.24 3.80 1.20
C PHE A 59 -8.61 4.26 0.67
N LYS A 60 -9.31 5.13 1.39
CA LYS A 60 -10.68 5.56 1.06
C LYS A 60 -10.72 6.99 0.52
N SER A 61 -10.07 7.95 1.19
CA SER A 61 -10.16 9.34 0.75
C SER A 61 -9.45 9.57 -0.58
N ASP A 62 -10.13 10.23 -1.52
CA ASP A 62 -9.54 10.71 -2.78
C ASP A 62 -8.72 9.64 -3.55
N GLY A 63 -9.27 8.42 -3.66
CA GLY A 63 -8.61 7.30 -4.36
C GLY A 63 -7.55 6.54 -3.55
N GLY A 64 -7.36 6.89 -2.27
CA GLY A 64 -6.54 6.10 -1.32
C GLY A 64 -5.03 6.25 -1.47
N GLY A 65 -4.25 5.39 -0.82
CA GLY A 65 -2.78 5.46 -0.90
C GLY A 65 -2.17 6.61 -0.11
N TRP A 66 -2.88 7.13 0.88
CA TRP A 66 -2.39 8.16 1.78
C TRP A 66 -1.66 7.55 2.96
N THR A 67 -0.47 8.06 3.27
CA THR A 67 0.25 7.73 4.50
C THR A 67 -0.12 8.74 5.58
N ILE A 68 -0.61 8.25 6.73
CA ILE A 68 -1.05 9.10 7.84
C ILE A 68 0.15 9.49 8.69
N LEU A 69 0.43 10.79 8.76
CA LEU A 69 1.45 11.39 9.62
C LEU A 69 0.95 11.53 11.06
N GLN A 70 -0.28 11.97 11.23
CA GLN A 70 -0.87 12.25 12.53
C GLN A 70 -2.36 11.91 12.50
N GLN A 71 -2.85 11.39 13.62
CA GLN A 71 -4.28 11.22 13.84
C GLN A 71 -4.60 11.53 15.29
N ARG A 72 -5.71 12.24 15.53
CA ARG A 72 -6.31 12.44 16.85
C ARG A 72 -7.74 11.95 16.81
N ARG A 73 -8.00 10.76 17.35
CA ARG A 73 -9.38 10.28 17.59
C ARG A 73 -9.92 10.74 18.94
N ASP A 74 -9.01 10.94 19.87
CA ASP A 74 -9.29 11.35 21.24
C ASP A 74 -8.06 12.06 21.85
N TYR A 75 -8.11 12.27 23.15
CA TYR A 75 -7.05 12.86 23.96
C TYR A 75 -6.30 11.82 24.81
N SER A 76 -6.34 10.54 24.42
CA SER A 76 -5.72 9.43 25.17
C SER A 76 -4.19 9.47 25.19
N VAL A 77 -3.59 10.15 24.20
CA VAL A 77 -2.15 10.31 24.07
C VAL A 77 -1.79 11.76 24.30
N ASP A 78 -0.87 12.01 25.22
CA ASP A 78 -0.26 13.33 25.42
C ASP A 78 0.65 13.66 24.23
N PHE A 79 0.46 14.84 23.64
CA PHE A 79 1.27 15.35 22.53
C PHE A 79 2.30 16.39 23.00
N TYR A 80 2.37 16.71 24.29
CA TYR A 80 3.44 17.54 24.83
C TYR A 80 4.74 16.74 24.97
N ARG A 81 5.38 16.46 23.83
CA ARG A 81 6.54 15.58 23.71
C ARG A 81 7.84 16.32 23.40
N LYS A 82 8.95 15.68 23.74
CA LYS A 82 10.31 16.17 23.46
C LYS A 82 10.74 15.87 22.03
N TRP A 83 11.81 16.51 21.59
CA TRP A 83 12.36 16.45 20.22
C TRP A 83 12.63 15.01 19.79
N ALA A 84 13.29 14.24 20.65
CA ALA A 84 13.63 12.84 20.36
C ALA A 84 12.39 11.95 20.18
N GLU A 85 11.28 12.26 20.85
CA GLU A 85 10.01 11.53 20.70
C GLU A 85 9.30 11.96 19.41
N TYR A 86 9.27 13.26 19.09
CA TYR A 86 8.73 13.75 17.81
C TYR A 86 9.50 13.23 16.59
N LYS A 87 10.81 13.00 16.72
CA LYS A 87 11.63 12.36 15.69
C LYS A 87 11.24 10.90 15.45
N ARG A 88 11.18 10.11 16.52
CA ARG A 88 10.91 8.66 16.46
C ARG A 88 9.45 8.32 16.17
N GLY A 89 8.51 9.15 16.62
CA GLY A 89 7.09 8.83 16.62
C GLY A 89 6.61 8.31 17.98
N PHE A 90 5.31 8.46 18.25
CA PHE A 90 4.67 8.05 19.50
C PHE A 90 3.16 7.84 19.31
N GLY A 91 2.52 7.21 20.30
CA GLY A 91 1.07 7.05 20.38
C GLY A 91 0.59 5.61 20.20
N THR A 92 -0.71 5.46 19.96
CA THR A 92 -1.44 4.20 19.86
C THR A 92 -1.90 3.96 18.42
N ASP A 93 -2.83 3.02 18.20
CA ASP A 93 -3.36 2.77 16.85
C ASP A 93 -4.28 3.86 16.33
N ASP A 94 -4.99 4.56 17.22
CA ASP A 94 -6.00 5.55 16.86
C ASP A 94 -5.57 7.00 17.09
N THR A 95 -4.60 7.24 17.97
CA THR A 95 -4.10 8.58 18.28
C THR A 95 -2.58 8.55 18.30
N PHE A 96 -1.91 9.13 17.30
CA PHE A 96 -0.46 8.96 17.12
C PHE A 96 0.22 10.06 16.28
N TRP A 97 1.54 10.06 16.34
CA TRP A 97 2.47 10.80 15.50
C TRP A 97 3.48 9.84 14.86
N LEU A 98 3.60 9.85 13.53
CA LEU A 98 4.43 8.91 12.76
C LEU A 98 5.95 9.05 13.02
N GLY A 99 6.39 10.26 13.37
CA GLY A 99 7.80 10.59 13.54
C GLY A 99 8.39 11.40 12.39
N LEU A 100 9.14 12.46 12.72
CA LEU A 100 9.77 13.36 11.75
C LEU A 100 10.83 12.66 10.89
N ASP A 101 11.57 11.69 11.45
CA ASP A 101 12.54 10.89 10.70
C ASP A 101 11.87 10.07 9.60
N ASN A 102 10.71 9.49 9.92
CA ASN A 102 9.91 8.76 8.95
C ASN A 102 9.30 9.69 7.91
N LEU A 103 8.77 10.85 8.33
CA LEU A 103 8.21 11.84 7.43
C LEU A 103 9.23 12.30 6.38
N TYR A 104 10.44 12.69 6.82
CA TYR A 104 11.51 13.08 5.91
C TYR A 104 11.94 11.92 5.00
N ARG A 105 12.19 10.74 5.57
CA ARG A 105 12.62 9.55 4.80
C ARG A 105 11.62 9.16 3.71
N LEU A 106 10.33 9.30 3.99
CA LEU A 106 9.24 8.95 3.07
C LEU A 106 8.94 10.03 2.05
N THR A 107 9.44 11.26 2.20
CA THR A 107 9.13 12.38 1.30
C THR A 107 10.35 12.97 0.59
N ARG A 108 11.59 12.62 1.01
CA ARG A 108 12.84 13.21 0.50
C ARG A 108 13.10 13.03 -1.01
N ASN A 109 12.46 12.06 -1.66
CA ASN A 109 12.78 11.67 -3.05
C ASN A 109 11.68 12.01 -4.05
N HIS A 110 10.61 12.67 -3.61
CA HIS A 110 9.52 13.10 -4.48
C HIS A 110 8.78 14.26 -3.84
N GLU A 111 8.18 15.11 -4.66
CA GLU A 111 7.19 16.04 -4.17
C GLU A 111 5.96 15.29 -3.66
N SER A 112 5.38 15.78 -2.58
CA SER A 112 4.19 15.22 -1.97
C SER A 112 3.06 16.26 -1.94
N LYS A 113 1.84 15.77 -1.81
CA LYS A 113 0.70 16.57 -1.36
C LYS A 113 0.39 16.23 0.08
N LEU A 114 -0.09 17.22 0.82
CA LEU A 114 -0.53 17.08 2.20
C LEU A 114 -2.04 17.34 2.25
N ARG A 115 -2.75 16.51 2.99
CA ARG A 115 -4.18 16.65 3.24
C ARG A 115 -4.41 16.64 4.75
N VAL A 116 -5.11 17.66 5.22
CA VAL A 116 -5.59 17.76 6.59
C VAL A 116 -7.09 17.55 6.58
N GLU A 117 -7.58 16.57 7.33
CA GLU A 117 -9.01 16.35 7.55
C GLU A 117 -9.39 16.67 8.99
N VAL A 118 -10.49 17.39 9.15
CA VAL A 118 -11.02 17.82 10.44
C VAL A 118 -12.49 17.45 10.52
N THR A 119 -12.86 16.70 11.55
CA THR A 119 -14.25 16.40 11.90
C THR A 119 -14.68 17.25 13.09
N PHE A 120 -15.82 17.92 12.96
CA PHE A 120 -16.27 18.88 13.95
C PHE A 120 -17.79 18.93 14.11
N GLY A 121 -18.21 19.55 15.22
CA GLY A 121 -19.60 19.80 15.55
C GLY A 121 -20.41 18.55 15.90
N ARG A 122 -21.64 18.76 16.36
CA ARG A 122 -22.54 17.69 16.84
C ARG A 122 -22.86 16.64 15.76
N PHE A 123 -22.95 17.05 14.51
CA PHE A 123 -23.25 16.17 13.37
C PHE A 123 -22.02 15.47 12.80
N ARG A 124 -20.83 15.69 13.37
CA ARG A 124 -19.56 15.09 12.93
C ARG A 124 -19.26 15.34 11.45
N THR A 125 -19.44 16.58 11.00
CA THR A 125 -19.10 17.01 9.65
C THR A 125 -17.60 16.93 9.46
N THR A 126 -17.14 16.33 8.36
CA THR A 126 -15.72 16.23 8.02
C THR A 126 -15.40 17.08 6.79
N LEU A 127 -14.46 18.01 6.93
CA LEU A 127 -13.94 18.85 5.85
C LEU A 127 -12.41 18.67 5.72
N TYR A 128 -11.84 19.21 4.66
CA TYR A 128 -10.41 19.07 4.37
C TYR A 128 -9.74 20.34 3.84
N ALA A 129 -8.44 20.45 4.10
CA ALA A 129 -7.49 21.37 3.48
C ALA A 129 -6.40 20.56 2.76
N GLU A 130 -6.03 20.97 1.55
CA GLU A 130 -5.01 20.34 0.73
C GLU A 130 -3.92 21.33 0.29
N TYR A 131 -2.70 20.82 0.26
CA TYR A 131 -1.49 21.56 -0.09
C TYR A 131 -0.68 20.75 -1.09
N ASP A 132 -0.29 21.38 -2.19
CA ASP A 132 0.51 20.76 -3.25
C ASP A 132 1.97 21.25 -3.20
N GLY A 133 2.89 20.41 -3.69
CA GLY A 133 4.33 20.72 -3.70
C GLY A 133 4.94 20.78 -2.30
N VAL A 134 4.44 19.94 -1.38
CA VAL A 134 4.86 19.90 0.02
C VAL A 134 6.22 19.21 0.13
N THR A 135 7.11 19.84 0.90
CA THR A 135 8.46 19.35 1.19
C THR A 135 8.74 19.46 2.69
N PHE A 136 9.55 18.53 3.18
CA PHE A 136 10.04 18.50 4.55
C PHE A 136 11.56 18.48 4.56
N GLY A 137 12.17 19.37 5.35
CA GLY A 137 13.61 19.39 5.57
C GLY A 137 14.13 18.14 6.28
N ASN A 138 15.44 17.94 6.27
CA ASN A 138 16.10 16.97 7.15
C ASN A 138 16.23 17.53 8.58
N GLU A 139 16.87 16.77 9.48
CA GLU A 139 17.10 17.21 10.86
C GLU A 139 17.93 18.50 10.97
N ALA A 140 18.95 18.67 10.11
CA ALA A 140 19.78 19.88 10.11
C ALA A 140 18.99 21.13 9.69
N ALA A 141 17.93 20.95 8.90
CA ALA A 141 16.95 21.98 8.56
C ALA A 141 15.71 21.96 9.50
N PHE A 142 15.81 21.29 10.65
CA PHE A 142 14.75 21.18 11.67
C PHE A 142 13.40 20.69 11.12
N TYR A 143 13.45 19.78 10.14
CA TYR A 143 12.27 19.25 9.45
C TYR A 143 11.35 20.33 8.91
N ALA A 144 11.91 21.42 8.41
CA ALA A 144 11.14 22.58 7.97
C ALA A 144 10.06 22.19 6.96
N LEU A 145 8.83 22.65 7.19
CA LEU A 145 7.71 22.49 6.29
C LEU A 145 7.73 23.61 5.24
N ASN A 146 7.54 23.25 3.98
CA ASN A 146 7.24 24.19 2.92
C ASN A 146 6.23 23.58 1.94
N TYR A 147 5.49 24.41 1.21
CA TYR A 147 4.56 23.99 0.18
C TYR A 147 4.43 25.05 -0.91
N SER A 148 4.10 24.63 -2.13
CA SER A 148 4.01 25.55 -3.26
C SER A 148 2.68 26.27 -3.33
N VAL A 149 1.58 25.56 -3.08
CA VAL A 149 0.24 26.13 -3.24
C VAL A 149 -0.78 25.50 -2.30
N TYR A 150 -1.66 26.33 -1.75
CA TYR A 150 -2.88 25.90 -1.09
C TYR A 150 -3.97 25.62 -2.14
N ASN A 151 -4.55 24.41 -2.10
CA ASN A 151 -5.48 23.94 -3.12
C ASN A 151 -6.85 24.61 -2.95
N ARG A 152 -7.33 25.32 -3.98
CA ARG A 152 -8.61 26.05 -3.95
C ARG A 152 -9.85 25.15 -3.86
N ARG A 153 -9.72 23.82 -4.06
CA ARG A 153 -10.81 22.85 -3.87
C ARG A 153 -11.01 22.46 -2.40
N SER A 154 -10.07 22.85 -1.55
CA SER A 154 -10.18 22.70 -0.10
C SER A 154 -11.47 23.33 0.43
N ARG A 155 -12.07 22.67 1.42
CA ARG A 155 -13.31 23.11 2.08
C ARG A 155 -13.09 23.71 3.46
N LEU A 156 -11.87 23.64 3.96
CA LEU A 156 -11.42 24.38 5.14
C LEU A 156 -10.77 25.70 4.70
N GLU A 157 -10.47 26.57 5.65
CA GLU A 157 -9.59 27.72 5.44
C GLU A 157 -8.11 27.29 5.47
N ASP A 158 -7.22 28.12 4.92
CA ASP A 158 -5.78 27.84 4.91
C ASP A 158 -5.16 28.01 6.31
N GLY A 159 -5.14 26.91 7.06
CA GLY A 159 -4.55 26.83 8.39
C GLY A 159 -3.02 26.65 8.44
N LEU A 160 -2.31 26.55 7.30
CA LEU A 160 -0.85 26.38 7.25
C LEU A 160 -0.10 27.57 6.61
N SER A 161 -0.80 28.59 6.13
CA SER A 161 -0.24 29.83 5.57
C SER A 161 0.92 30.44 6.37
N ASN A 162 0.84 30.40 7.71
CA ASN A 162 1.87 30.94 8.61
C ASN A 162 2.80 29.87 9.22
N HIS A 163 2.73 28.64 8.74
CA HIS A 163 3.39 27.47 9.33
C HIS A 163 4.57 26.96 8.48
N THR A 164 5.01 27.72 7.47
CA THR A 164 6.25 27.39 6.75
C THR A 164 7.48 27.68 7.63
N GLY A 165 8.49 26.83 7.54
CA GLY A 165 9.71 26.92 8.36
C GLY A 165 9.85 25.77 9.36
N PRO A 166 10.71 25.91 10.39
CA PRO A 166 11.19 24.80 11.22
C PRO A 166 10.09 24.19 12.11
N PHE A 167 10.19 22.89 12.37
CA PHE A 167 9.42 22.21 13.41
C PHE A 167 10.00 22.54 14.78
N CYS A 168 9.14 22.73 15.78
CA CYS A 168 9.57 23.06 17.13
C CYS A 168 8.74 22.36 18.20
N CYS A 169 9.42 21.94 19.26
CA CYS A 169 8.86 21.47 20.52
C CYS A 169 9.64 22.11 21.68
N SER A 170 9.29 21.76 22.93
CA SER A 170 9.83 22.40 24.14
C SER A 170 11.37 22.40 24.24
N ASP A 171 12.04 21.33 23.80
CA ASP A 171 13.50 21.17 23.83
C ASP A 171 14.14 21.11 22.44
N SER A 172 13.41 21.51 21.40
CA SER A 172 13.93 21.48 20.02
C SER A 172 15.16 22.39 19.83
N PRO A 173 16.09 22.04 18.93
CA PRO A 173 17.26 22.86 18.62
C PRO A 173 16.93 24.10 17.76
N ALA A 174 15.65 24.31 17.42
CA ALA A 174 15.18 25.48 16.71
C ALA A 174 15.31 26.78 17.54
N SER A 175 14.90 27.91 16.97
CA SER A 175 15.03 29.22 17.63
C SER A 175 14.32 29.27 18.99
N GLU A 176 14.87 30.08 19.90
CA GLU A 176 14.29 30.30 21.24
C GLU A 176 12.84 30.80 21.19
N GLN A 177 12.51 31.64 20.20
CA GLN A 177 11.13 32.06 19.97
C GLN A 177 10.21 30.88 19.65
N CYS A 178 10.68 29.96 18.81
CA CYS A 178 9.90 28.80 18.38
C CYS A 178 9.67 27.81 19.54
N ARG A 179 10.71 27.55 20.35
CA ARG A 179 10.57 26.76 21.58
C ARG A 179 9.56 27.36 22.55
N ARG A 180 9.58 28.68 22.73
CA ARG A 180 8.65 29.38 23.64
C ARG A 180 7.19 29.21 23.21
N LEU A 181 6.92 29.30 21.91
CA LEU A 181 5.58 29.04 21.36
C LEU A 181 5.14 27.59 21.62
N ALA A 182 6.04 26.63 21.41
CA ALA A 182 5.77 25.23 21.69
C ALA A 182 5.54 24.95 23.19
N MET A 183 6.29 25.58 24.09
CA MET A 183 6.07 25.49 25.54
C MET A 183 4.73 26.09 25.96
N TYR A 184 4.38 27.25 25.42
CA TYR A 184 3.11 27.91 25.72
C TYR A 184 1.92 27.08 25.23
N GLY A 185 2.00 26.55 24.00
CA GLY A 185 0.97 25.69 23.42
C GLY A 185 0.97 24.25 23.93
N ARG A 186 1.97 23.86 24.75
CA ARG A 186 2.21 22.48 25.21
C ARG A 186 2.10 21.47 24.07
N THR A 187 2.90 21.71 23.02
CA THR A 187 2.74 21.07 21.72
C THR A 187 4.10 20.96 21.01
N GLY A 188 4.10 20.27 19.87
CA GLY A 188 5.15 20.35 18.87
C GLY A 188 4.53 20.61 17.51
N TRP A 189 4.96 21.67 16.83
CA TRP A 189 4.36 22.13 15.58
C TRP A 189 5.32 23.00 14.76
N TRP A 190 4.98 23.26 13.50
CA TRP A 190 5.70 24.21 12.65
C TRP A 190 5.18 25.63 12.90
N PHE A 191 5.72 26.33 13.90
CA PHE A 191 5.28 27.71 14.21
C PHE A 191 5.87 28.77 13.27
N GLY A 192 6.79 28.38 12.39
CA GLY A 192 7.50 29.32 11.52
C GLY A 192 8.20 30.42 12.32
N GLN A 193 8.12 31.66 11.82
CA GLN A 193 8.59 32.86 12.52
C GLN A 193 7.44 33.66 13.18
N SER A 194 6.20 33.22 13.01
CA SER A 194 5.00 34.00 13.34
C SER A 194 4.46 33.68 14.73
N ARG A 195 3.80 34.66 15.36
CA ARG A 195 2.95 34.46 16.56
C ARG A 195 1.52 34.05 16.20
N SER A 196 1.17 34.02 14.91
CA SER A 196 -0.19 33.78 14.44
C SER A 196 -0.49 32.27 14.40
N PHE A 197 -1.43 31.82 15.22
CA PHE A 197 -1.85 30.43 15.30
C PHE A 197 -2.88 30.15 14.19
N GLY A 198 -2.44 29.83 12.97
CA GLY A 198 -3.34 29.40 11.89
C GLY A 198 -3.94 28.01 12.16
N SER A 199 -3.15 27.14 12.79
CA SER A 199 -3.58 25.85 13.33
C SER A 199 -2.62 25.35 14.41
N ASP A 200 -3.13 24.49 15.27
CA ASP A 200 -2.30 23.64 16.13
C ASP A 200 -3.06 22.34 16.42
N LEU A 201 -2.80 21.32 15.60
CA LEU A 201 -3.49 20.03 15.70
C LEU A 201 -2.83 19.08 16.71
N ASN A 202 -1.67 19.48 17.24
CA ASN A 202 -0.93 18.74 18.26
C ASN A 202 -1.17 19.30 19.67
N ALA A 203 -1.81 20.46 19.81
CA ALA A 203 -2.20 21.02 21.10
C ALA A 203 -2.91 19.99 22.01
N VAL A 204 -2.66 20.14 23.31
CA VAL A 204 -3.22 19.30 24.37
C VAL A 204 -4.26 20.11 25.15
N LEU A 205 -5.44 19.53 25.39
CA LEU A 205 -6.46 20.16 26.22
C LEU A 205 -5.97 20.36 27.65
N HIS A 206 -6.09 21.58 28.17
CA HIS A 206 -5.89 21.88 29.59
C HIS A 206 -7.10 22.59 30.19
N GLY A 207 -7.40 22.29 31.45
CA GLY A 207 -8.60 22.73 32.18
C GLY A 207 -8.83 24.25 32.18
N SER A 208 -10.13 24.58 32.23
CA SER A 208 -10.82 25.89 32.35
C SER A 208 -10.47 27.04 31.41
N VAL A 209 -9.45 26.94 30.55
CA VAL A 209 -9.15 28.00 29.56
C VAL A 209 -9.33 27.46 28.15
N GLN A 210 -10.41 27.88 27.50
CA GLN A 210 -10.80 27.62 26.09
C GLN A 210 -9.78 28.06 25.02
N ARG A 211 -8.50 28.29 25.36
CA ARG A 211 -7.49 28.88 24.47
C ARG A 211 -6.39 27.94 24.01
N GLN A 212 -6.29 26.74 24.57
CA GLN A 212 -5.22 25.79 24.24
C GLN A 212 -5.83 24.41 23.97
N SER A 213 -6.57 24.31 22.87
CA SER A 213 -7.16 23.08 22.36
C SER A 213 -6.71 22.85 20.93
N VAL A 214 -6.81 21.61 20.45
CA VAL A 214 -6.70 21.28 19.02
C VAL A 214 -7.51 22.30 18.22
N TYR A 215 -6.84 23.02 17.33
CA TYR A 215 -7.41 24.19 16.65
C TYR A 215 -7.07 24.21 15.16
N TRP A 216 -8.07 24.60 14.37
CA TRP A 216 -7.93 24.95 12.96
C TRP A 216 -8.73 26.22 12.71
N VAL A 217 -8.16 27.17 11.97
CA VAL A 217 -8.81 28.44 11.66
C VAL A 217 -10.21 28.22 11.03
N GLY A 218 -11.19 28.97 11.53
CA GLY A 218 -12.59 28.87 11.09
C GLY A 218 -13.36 27.65 11.64
N VAL A 219 -12.75 26.76 12.44
CA VAL A 219 -13.39 25.53 12.95
C VAL A 219 -13.47 25.53 14.48
N ARG A 220 -14.61 25.09 15.02
CA ARG A 220 -14.86 24.90 16.46
C ARG A 220 -15.33 23.47 16.72
N ASP A 221 -15.26 23.02 17.97
CA ASP A 221 -15.74 21.68 18.40
C ASP A 221 -15.14 20.53 17.60
N ILE A 222 -13.81 20.56 17.42
CA ILE A 222 -13.05 19.52 16.72
C ILE A 222 -13.09 18.23 17.55
N SER A 223 -13.49 17.14 16.90
CA SER A 223 -13.62 15.80 17.50
C SER A 223 -12.71 14.75 16.87
N PHE A 224 -12.20 15.01 15.66
CA PHE A 224 -11.20 14.17 15.02
C PHE A 224 -10.33 14.99 14.07
N THR A 225 -9.04 14.67 14.01
CA THR A 225 -8.11 15.26 13.05
C THR A 225 -7.22 14.19 12.45
N GLN A 226 -6.86 14.37 11.18
CA GLN A 226 -5.91 13.51 10.50
C GLN A 226 -5.06 14.32 9.53
N ILE A 227 -3.75 14.16 9.63
CA ILE A 227 -2.78 14.74 8.70
C ILE A 227 -2.18 13.59 7.92
N LYS A 228 -2.25 13.66 6.60
CA LYS A 228 -1.76 12.60 5.71
C LYS A 228 -1.10 13.18 4.48
N PHE A 229 -0.16 12.43 3.92
CA PHE A 229 0.59 12.82 2.75
C PHE A 229 0.63 11.68 1.73
N ARG A 230 0.84 12.05 0.47
CA ARG A 230 0.89 11.12 -0.66
C ARG A 230 1.77 11.73 -1.75
N PRO A 231 2.51 10.95 -2.54
CA PRO A 231 3.26 11.49 -3.68
C PRO A 231 2.34 12.29 -4.61
N SER A 232 2.80 13.45 -5.09
CA SER A 232 2.00 14.31 -5.98
C SER A 232 1.65 13.61 -7.30
N ARG A 233 2.51 12.69 -7.75
CA ARG A 233 2.31 11.88 -8.97
C ARG A 233 1.41 10.66 -8.77
N PHE A 234 0.85 10.46 -7.58
CA PHE A 234 -0.09 9.36 -7.34
C PHE A 234 -1.32 9.47 -8.24
N GLY A 235 -1.71 8.36 -8.88
CA GLY A 235 -2.83 8.31 -9.82
C GLY A 235 -2.51 8.87 -11.21
N LEU A 236 -1.36 9.51 -11.40
CA LEU A 236 -0.82 9.77 -12.73
C LEU A 236 -0.25 8.44 -13.25
N VAL A 237 -1.10 7.64 -13.87
CA VAL A 237 -0.63 6.65 -14.84
C VAL A 237 0.20 7.46 -15.83
N ALA A 238 1.46 7.06 -16.09
CA ALA A 238 2.24 7.69 -17.15
C ALA A 238 1.32 7.77 -18.37
N ALA A 239 1.02 8.99 -18.84
CA ALA A 239 -0.02 9.28 -19.83
C ALA A 239 0.23 8.64 -21.21
N ASP A 240 1.17 7.71 -21.30
CA ASP A 240 1.59 7.01 -22.49
C ASP A 240 1.97 5.54 -22.21
N CYS A 241 1.37 4.88 -21.21
CA CYS A 241 1.69 3.47 -20.91
C CYS A 241 1.34 2.53 -22.09
N ASP A 242 0.27 2.83 -22.85
CA ASP A 242 -0.24 1.94 -23.90
C ASP A 242 0.72 1.83 -25.11
N LYS A 243 1.49 2.89 -25.39
CA LYS A 243 2.54 2.89 -26.43
C LYS A 243 3.93 2.58 -25.87
N SER A 244 4.07 2.56 -24.55
CA SER A 244 5.36 2.45 -23.88
C SER A 244 5.81 1.02 -23.62
N CYS A 245 4.90 0.04 -23.64
CA CYS A 245 5.21 -1.39 -23.54
C CYS A 245 4.74 -2.17 -24.80
N PRO A 246 5.48 -2.10 -25.93
CA PRO A 246 5.19 -2.92 -27.11
C PRO A 246 5.10 -4.42 -26.81
N ASN A 247 4.58 -5.17 -27.78
CA ASN A 247 4.55 -6.64 -27.76
C ASN A 247 3.77 -7.26 -26.58
N GLY A 248 2.68 -6.61 -26.16
CA GLY A 248 1.80 -7.13 -25.11
C GLY A 248 2.40 -7.04 -23.70
N GLY A 249 3.41 -6.19 -23.48
CA GLY A 249 3.97 -5.95 -22.16
C GLY A 249 2.98 -5.26 -21.22
N THR A 250 2.92 -5.69 -19.96
CA THR A 250 2.14 -5.02 -18.91
C THR A 250 2.92 -3.84 -18.35
N CYS A 251 2.38 -2.63 -18.40
CA CYS A 251 3.00 -1.44 -17.82
C CYS A 251 2.91 -1.45 -16.29
N LEU A 252 4.04 -1.33 -15.61
CA LEU A 252 4.13 -1.24 -14.16
C LEU A 252 4.68 0.16 -13.80
N GLY A 253 3.79 1.06 -13.39
CA GLY A 253 4.16 2.43 -13.03
C GLY A 253 5.03 2.48 -11.75
N ALA A 254 5.96 3.44 -11.69
CA ALA A 254 6.79 3.74 -10.52
C ALA A 254 6.54 5.14 -9.97
N ALA A 255 6.84 5.36 -8.69
CA ALA A 255 6.46 6.55 -7.91
C ALA A 255 7.04 7.88 -8.45
N ASN A 256 8.11 7.83 -9.24
CA ASN A 256 8.78 9.00 -9.80
C ASN A 256 8.29 9.37 -11.21
N GLY A 257 7.19 8.80 -11.70
CA GLY A 257 6.74 8.98 -13.09
C GLY A 257 7.60 8.20 -14.11
N THR A 258 8.46 7.31 -13.64
CA THR A 258 9.11 6.28 -14.44
C THR A 258 8.19 5.07 -14.57
N PHE A 259 8.30 4.31 -15.64
CA PHE A 259 7.59 3.04 -15.82
C PHE A 259 8.61 1.94 -16.13
N HIS A 260 8.23 0.70 -15.82
CA HIS A 260 8.91 -0.49 -16.33
C HIS A 260 7.87 -1.44 -16.92
N CYS A 261 8.23 -2.14 -17.99
CA CYS A 261 7.32 -3.09 -18.62
C CYS A 261 7.61 -4.49 -18.12
N ARG A 262 6.56 -5.22 -17.75
CA ARG A 262 6.62 -6.67 -17.59
C ARG A 262 6.28 -7.30 -18.93
N CYS A 263 7.26 -7.90 -19.57
CA CYS A 263 7.09 -8.41 -20.93
C CYS A 263 6.24 -9.68 -20.98
N ALA A 264 5.44 -9.78 -22.05
CA ALA A 264 4.80 -11.03 -22.43
C ALA A 264 5.87 -12.08 -22.78
N LEU A 265 5.48 -13.34 -22.74
CA LEU A 265 6.38 -14.45 -23.03
C LEU A 265 7.03 -14.28 -24.42
N GLY A 266 8.35 -14.43 -24.51
CA GLY A 266 9.11 -14.29 -25.76
C GLY A 266 9.65 -12.88 -26.05
N TYR A 267 9.38 -11.89 -25.19
CA TYR A 267 9.89 -10.52 -25.36
C TYR A 267 10.75 -10.08 -24.18
N THR A 268 11.77 -9.27 -24.46
CA THR A 268 12.74 -8.75 -23.48
C THR A 268 13.03 -7.26 -23.75
N GLY A 269 13.83 -6.64 -22.89
CA GLY A 269 14.11 -5.20 -22.96
C GLY A 269 13.30 -4.38 -21.97
N ARG A 270 13.68 -3.11 -21.76
CA ARG A 270 13.07 -2.24 -20.73
C ARG A 270 11.61 -1.90 -21.06
N ARG A 271 11.28 -1.90 -22.35
CA ARG A 271 9.96 -1.64 -22.92
C ARG A 271 9.36 -2.87 -23.59
N CYS A 272 9.99 -4.05 -23.52
CA CYS A 272 9.57 -5.25 -24.26
C CYS A 272 9.74 -5.13 -25.78
N GLU A 273 10.69 -4.30 -26.20
CA GLU A 273 11.02 -4.01 -27.59
C GLU A 273 11.82 -5.12 -28.28
N SER A 274 12.50 -5.98 -27.51
CA SER A 274 13.35 -7.03 -28.05
C SER A 274 12.58 -8.34 -28.18
N THR A 275 12.69 -8.97 -29.34
CA THR A 275 12.16 -10.32 -29.63
C THR A 275 13.20 -11.42 -29.41
N ASN A 276 14.45 -11.03 -29.08
CA ASN A 276 15.52 -11.97 -28.83
C ASN A 276 15.46 -12.44 -27.37
N MET A 277 14.79 -13.58 -27.17
CA MET A 277 14.97 -14.39 -25.97
C MET A 277 15.78 -15.63 -26.37
N PRO A 278 16.92 -15.92 -25.70
CA PRO A 278 17.45 -17.27 -25.67
C PRO A 278 16.34 -18.19 -25.16
N ALA A 279 16.15 -19.35 -25.81
CA ALA A 279 15.11 -20.32 -25.45
C ALA A 279 14.98 -20.44 -23.91
N LEU A 280 13.76 -20.25 -23.38
CA LEU A 280 13.50 -20.37 -21.95
C LEU A 280 14.11 -21.70 -21.45
N PRO A 281 14.80 -21.72 -20.30
CA PRO A 281 15.19 -22.98 -19.69
C PRO A 281 13.91 -23.75 -19.37
N CYS A 282 13.71 -24.85 -20.08
CA CYS A 282 12.53 -25.65 -19.95
C CYS A 282 12.58 -26.47 -18.66
N PHE A 283 11.62 -26.25 -17.78
CA PHE A 283 11.56 -26.91 -16.48
C PHE A 283 10.56 -28.05 -16.50
N CYS A 284 11.04 -29.30 -16.45
CA CYS A 284 10.21 -30.49 -16.37
C CYS A 284 10.41 -31.17 -15.00
N PHE A 285 9.31 -31.50 -14.32
CA PHE A 285 9.36 -32.22 -13.04
C PHE A 285 9.67 -33.70 -13.26
N HIS A 286 10.19 -34.36 -12.21
CA HIS A 286 10.43 -35.81 -12.18
C HIS A 286 11.27 -36.34 -13.37
N ASP A 287 12.29 -35.59 -13.80
CA ASP A 287 13.19 -35.95 -14.90
C ASP A 287 12.52 -36.05 -16.29
N GLY A 288 11.44 -35.30 -16.52
CA GLY A 288 10.85 -35.15 -17.85
C GLY A 288 11.80 -34.48 -18.86
N THR A 289 11.66 -34.84 -20.14
CA THR A 289 12.50 -34.30 -21.23
C THR A 289 11.78 -33.16 -21.92
N CYS A 290 12.45 -32.03 -22.16
CA CYS A 290 11.82 -30.92 -22.83
C CYS A 290 11.67 -31.13 -24.35
N LEU A 291 10.52 -30.73 -24.88
CA LEU A 291 10.22 -30.66 -26.31
C LEU A 291 10.39 -29.24 -26.84
N ALA A 292 10.54 -29.10 -28.16
CA ALA A 292 10.86 -27.82 -28.82
C ALA A 292 9.77 -26.75 -28.66
N ASP A 293 8.53 -27.14 -28.36
CA ASP A 293 7.40 -26.25 -28.08
C ASP A 293 7.34 -25.78 -26.61
N GLY A 294 8.30 -26.20 -25.78
CA GLY A 294 8.36 -25.90 -24.37
C GLY A 294 7.49 -26.80 -23.48
N SER A 295 6.87 -27.85 -24.03
CA SER A 295 6.19 -28.90 -23.26
C SER A 295 7.17 -30.00 -22.81
N CYS A 296 6.75 -30.84 -21.85
CA CYS A 296 7.57 -31.92 -21.32
C CYS A 296 7.06 -33.29 -21.75
N SER A 297 7.97 -34.14 -22.24
CA SER A 297 7.77 -35.58 -22.33
C SER A 297 7.95 -36.20 -20.94
N CYS A 298 6.90 -36.84 -20.42
CA CYS A 298 6.87 -37.30 -19.04
C CYS A 298 7.32 -38.75 -18.87
N PRO A 299 8.08 -39.06 -17.81
CA PRO A 299 8.43 -40.43 -17.48
C PRO A 299 7.21 -41.21 -16.98
N ALA A 300 7.32 -42.54 -17.03
CA ALA A 300 6.23 -43.44 -16.67
C ALA A 300 5.67 -43.15 -15.26
N GLY A 301 4.35 -43.08 -15.16
CA GLY A 301 3.66 -42.75 -13.91
C GLY A 301 3.44 -41.25 -13.68
N TYR A 302 3.79 -40.39 -14.63
CA TYR A 302 3.56 -38.94 -14.55
C TYR A 302 2.90 -38.38 -15.84
N THR A 303 2.12 -37.31 -15.69
CA THR A 303 1.40 -36.61 -16.77
C THR A 303 1.35 -35.09 -16.51
N GLY A 304 0.74 -34.34 -17.42
CA GLY A 304 0.66 -32.88 -17.43
C GLY A 304 1.79 -32.22 -18.23
N SER A 305 1.60 -30.96 -18.65
CA SER A 305 2.53 -30.24 -19.55
C SER A 305 3.93 -30.02 -18.99
N LYS A 306 4.10 -30.21 -17.67
CA LYS A 306 5.38 -30.14 -16.94
C LYS A 306 5.69 -31.39 -16.11
N CYS A 307 4.94 -32.48 -16.29
CA CYS A 307 5.11 -33.75 -15.56
C CYS A 307 4.88 -33.67 -14.05
N ASN A 308 4.03 -32.75 -13.60
CA ASN A 308 3.75 -32.50 -12.19
C ASN A 308 2.57 -33.32 -11.62
N VAL A 309 1.94 -34.17 -12.44
CA VAL A 309 0.78 -34.98 -12.02
C VAL A 309 1.18 -36.45 -11.98
N LYS A 310 0.98 -37.13 -10.86
CA LYS A 310 1.22 -38.58 -10.75
C LYS A 310 0.00 -39.36 -11.26
N ILE A 311 0.22 -40.36 -12.09
CA ILE A 311 -0.82 -41.27 -12.56
C ILE A 311 -1.10 -42.26 -11.42
N THR A 312 -2.20 -42.05 -10.70
CA THR A 312 -2.72 -43.01 -9.71
C THR A 312 -3.70 -43.95 -10.41
N SER A 313 -3.57 -45.25 -10.15
CA SER A 313 -4.30 -46.33 -10.83
C SER A 313 -5.80 -46.43 -10.53
N ASP A 314 -6.44 -45.38 -10.04
CA ASP A 314 -7.88 -45.35 -9.77
C ASP A 314 -8.57 -44.44 -10.77
N VAL A 315 -8.53 -44.85 -12.04
CA VAL A 315 -9.55 -44.47 -13.03
C VAL A 315 -10.42 -45.70 -13.23
N THR A 316 -11.34 -45.94 -12.30
CA THR A 316 -12.55 -46.67 -12.67
C THR A 316 -13.33 -45.77 -13.62
N ALA A 317 -13.13 -45.98 -14.92
CA ALA A 317 -14.05 -45.49 -15.93
C ALA A 317 -15.44 -46.06 -15.60
N THR A 318 -16.33 -45.25 -15.05
CA THR A 318 -17.76 -45.58 -15.03
C THR A 318 -18.32 -45.29 -16.42
N PRO A 319 -18.79 -46.30 -17.17
CA PRO A 319 -19.51 -46.03 -18.41
C PRO A 319 -20.88 -45.46 -18.06
N SER A 320 -21.15 -44.22 -18.48
CA SER A 320 -22.52 -43.68 -18.43
C SER A 320 -23.37 -44.34 -19.52
N PRO A 321 -24.62 -44.75 -19.24
CA PRO A 321 -25.51 -45.39 -20.22
C PRO A 321 -25.91 -44.41 -21.32
N GLY A 322 -25.82 -44.86 -22.57
CA GLY A 322 -26.28 -44.09 -23.72
C GLY A 322 -27.80 -44.01 -23.81
N SER A 323 -28.31 -42.90 -24.34
CA SER A 323 -29.58 -42.86 -25.06
C SER A 323 -29.24 -42.45 -26.49
N GLY A 324 -29.43 -43.39 -27.42
CA GLY A 324 -29.02 -43.26 -28.81
C GLY A 324 -29.94 -42.37 -29.65
N VAL A 325 -29.45 -42.04 -30.85
CA VAL A 325 -30.29 -41.76 -32.02
C VAL A 325 -29.56 -42.28 -33.25
N VAL A 326 -30.09 -43.34 -33.88
CA VAL A 326 -29.81 -43.74 -35.28
C VAL A 326 -30.53 -42.71 -36.17
N PRO A 327 -29.93 -42.11 -37.23
CA PRO A 327 -30.30 -42.51 -38.62
C PRO A 327 -29.21 -42.14 -39.69
N PRO A 328 -29.44 -42.33 -41.00
CA PRO A 328 -29.03 -43.55 -41.69
C PRO A 328 -28.21 -43.25 -42.97
N ASN A 329 -27.39 -44.19 -43.45
CA ASN A 329 -26.61 -43.98 -44.68
C ASN A 329 -25.50 -42.89 -44.54
N GLY A 330 -24.40 -43.05 -45.28
CA GLY A 330 -23.42 -41.98 -45.50
C GLY A 330 -22.13 -42.05 -44.67
N THR A 331 -21.02 -42.19 -45.38
CA THR A 331 -19.62 -42.31 -44.98
C THR A 331 -18.97 -41.04 -44.37
N ARG A 332 -18.10 -41.27 -43.36
CA ARG A 332 -16.80 -40.62 -42.98
C ARG A 332 -16.66 -39.08 -42.99
N VAL A 333 -16.31 -38.46 -41.84
CA VAL A 333 -15.21 -37.45 -41.67
C VAL A 333 -14.81 -37.33 -40.17
N GLU A 334 -13.50 -37.26 -39.91
CA GLU A 334 -12.84 -36.79 -38.66
C GLU A 334 -13.25 -35.35 -38.31
N ARG A 335 -13.41 -34.99 -37.02
CA ARG A 335 -13.21 -33.59 -36.57
C ARG A 335 -13.06 -33.43 -35.05
N ASP A 336 -12.20 -32.47 -34.72
CA ASP A 336 -11.78 -31.95 -33.41
C ASP A 336 -12.92 -31.64 -32.43
N TYR A 337 -12.63 -31.80 -31.12
CA TYR A 337 -13.34 -31.09 -30.07
C TYR A 337 -12.39 -30.33 -29.15
N THR A 338 -12.51 -29.00 -29.24
CA THR A 338 -11.97 -27.97 -28.35
C THR A 338 -12.75 -27.91 -27.04
N TYR A 339 -12.08 -27.78 -25.89
CA TYR A 339 -12.74 -27.45 -24.62
C TYR A 339 -12.88 -25.93 -24.44
N ARG A 340 -14.13 -25.46 -24.36
CA ARG A 340 -14.48 -24.09 -23.93
C ARG A 340 -14.54 -24.04 -22.41
N THR A 341 -13.79 -23.12 -21.80
CA THR A 341 -14.03 -22.64 -20.44
C THR A 341 -15.02 -21.49 -20.49
N THR A 342 -16.21 -21.66 -19.90
CA THR A 342 -17.12 -20.54 -19.58
C THR A 342 -16.68 -19.91 -18.25
N PRO A 343 -16.70 -18.57 -18.09
CA PRO A 343 -16.44 -17.92 -16.81
C PRO A 343 -17.68 -18.03 -15.91
N LEU A 344 -17.48 -18.45 -14.65
CA LEU A 344 -18.52 -18.41 -13.61
C LEU A 344 -18.86 -16.95 -13.26
N SER A 345 -20.16 -16.67 -13.08
CA SER A 345 -20.67 -15.34 -12.72
C SER A 345 -20.52 -15.07 -11.22
N ALA A 346 -20.44 -13.79 -10.86
CA ALA A 346 -20.12 -13.28 -9.51
C ALA A 346 -21.21 -13.51 -8.43
N HIS A 347 -22.19 -14.37 -8.66
CA HIS A 347 -23.28 -14.60 -7.68
C HIS A 347 -23.06 -15.80 -6.75
N ASP A 348 -22.11 -16.70 -7.04
CA ASP A 348 -21.94 -17.98 -6.31
C ASP A 348 -20.82 -17.99 -5.25
N ILE A 349 -20.20 -16.85 -4.92
CA ILE A 349 -19.09 -16.78 -3.93
C ILE A 349 -19.59 -16.46 -2.50
N ALA A 350 -20.90 -16.47 -2.24
CA ALA A 350 -21.47 -16.05 -0.95
C ALA A 350 -21.98 -17.20 -0.04
N SER A 351 -21.42 -18.42 -0.10
CA SER A 351 -21.90 -19.52 0.76
C SER A 351 -20.84 -20.49 1.35
N SER A 352 -19.56 -20.13 1.42
CA SER A 352 -18.52 -21.05 1.94
C SER A 352 -17.65 -20.55 3.10
N ILE A 353 -18.05 -19.49 3.82
CA ILE A 353 -17.33 -19.06 5.04
C ILE A 353 -18.28 -19.09 6.24
N GLY A 354 -18.55 -20.30 6.73
CA GLY A 354 -19.18 -20.53 8.03
C GLY A 354 -18.20 -20.25 9.17
N TYR A 355 -18.52 -19.27 10.01
CA TYR A 355 -17.87 -19.07 11.31
C TYR A 355 -18.36 -20.14 12.30
N PRO A 356 -17.47 -20.86 13.01
CA PRO A 356 -17.85 -21.61 14.20
C PRO A 356 -18.05 -20.65 15.38
N GLY A 357 -19.19 -20.79 16.07
CA GLY A 357 -19.62 -19.93 17.16
C GLY A 357 -18.79 -19.99 18.44
N CYS A 358 -18.82 -18.89 19.19
CA CYS A 358 -18.63 -18.87 20.64
C CYS A 358 -20.03 -18.89 21.30
N VAL A 359 -20.26 -19.92 22.12
CA VAL A 359 -21.36 -20.07 23.08
C VAL A 359 -20.91 -19.34 24.37
N ARG A 360 -21.70 -18.54 25.11
CA ARG A 360 -23.05 -18.71 25.65
C ARG A 360 -23.90 -17.45 25.49
#